data_AF-A0A8K0TUN9-F1
#
_entry.id   AF-A0A8K0TUN9-F1
#
_cell.length_a   1.000
_cell.length_b   1.000
_cell.length_c   1.000
_cell.angle_alpha   90.00
_cell.angle_beta   90.00
_cell.angle_gamma   90.00
#
_symmetry.space_group_name_H-M   'P 1'
#
loop_
_entity.id
_entity.type
_entity.pdbx_description
1 polymer ?
#
loop_
_entity_poly.entity_id
_entity_poly.type
_entity_poly.pdbx_seq_one_letter_code
_entity_poly.pdbx_strand_id
1 'polypeptide(L)'
;MIARIARRAPSSLAGRAAFVRYTSSVKEGSVAQSKEFGKKEKAHEDEYARRHEAELLRKLKAEIEAKKQELVRFRSQLTAELSYGSLGQKEC
;
A
#
# COMPACT_ATOMS: atom_id res chain seq x y z
N MET A 1 15.81 64.74 -49.13
CA MET A 1 15.79 63.31 -49.55
C MET A 1 15.74 62.45 -48.30
N ILE A 2 14.59 61.84 -47.99
CA ILE A 2 14.41 60.98 -46.81
C ILE A 2 14.48 59.52 -47.27
N ALA A 3 15.54 58.81 -46.90
CA ALA A 3 15.75 57.42 -47.25
C ALA A 3 14.88 56.50 -46.37
N ARG A 4 14.06 55.64 -47.00
CA ARG A 4 13.25 54.62 -46.32
C ARG A 4 14.10 53.36 -46.09
N ILE A 5 14.28 52.98 -44.82
CA ILE A 5 14.91 51.72 -44.41
C ILE A 5 13.86 50.60 -44.54
N ALA A 6 14.03 49.68 -45.49
CA ALA A 6 13.24 48.46 -45.57
C ALA A 6 13.96 47.31 -44.86
N ARG A 7 13.55 47.00 -43.62
CA ARG A 7 13.95 45.78 -42.91
C ARG A 7 13.08 44.61 -43.36
N ARG A 8 13.62 43.74 -44.19
CA ARG A 8 12.98 42.49 -44.64
C ARG A 8 13.24 41.41 -43.59
N ALA A 9 12.22 41.05 -42.80
CA ALA A 9 12.30 39.95 -41.84
C ALA A 9 12.07 38.59 -42.56
N PRO A 10 12.87 37.54 -42.27
CA PRO A 10 12.69 36.22 -42.89
C PRO A 10 11.48 35.48 -42.29
N SER A 11 10.50 35.19 -43.15
CA SER A 11 9.26 34.46 -42.86
C SER A 11 9.46 32.93 -42.82
N SER A 12 10.49 32.43 -42.14
CA SER A 12 10.81 30.99 -42.12
C SER A 12 10.65 30.29 -40.76
N LEU A 13 10.21 30.99 -39.72
CA LEU A 13 10.04 30.41 -38.37
C LEU A 13 8.60 29.98 -38.04
N ALA A 14 7.61 30.29 -38.89
CA ALA A 14 6.21 29.92 -38.62
C ALA A 14 5.88 28.44 -38.91
N GLY A 15 6.70 27.75 -39.72
CA GLY A 15 6.39 26.38 -40.18
C GLY A 15 6.74 25.25 -39.20
N ARG A 16 7.47 25.52 -38.11
CA ARG A 16 7.95 24.48 -37.18
C ARG A 16 7.06 24.27 -35.95
N ALA A 17 6.06 25.13 -35.73
CA ALA A 17 5.14 25.02 -34.59
C ALA A 17 4.02 23.99 -34.81
N ALA A 18 3.73 23.61 -36.06
CA ALA A 18 2.60 22.73 -36.38
C ALA A 18 2.88 21.22 -36.21
N PHE A 19 4.12 20.81 -35.95
CA PHE A 19 4.50 19.39 -35.78
C PHE A 19 4.56 18.92 -34.31
N VAL A 20 4.20 19.78 -33.36
CA VAL A 20 4.33 19.48 -31.93
C VAL A 20 2.99 18.98 -31.40
N ARG A 21 2.92 17.65 -31.26
CA ARG A 21 2.09 16.88 -30.32
C ARG A 21 0.68 16.50 -30.76
N TYR A 22 0.62 15.49 -31.63
CA TYR A 22 -0.39 14.44 -31.51
C TYR A 22 0.08 13.40 -30.47
N THR A 23 0.30 13.84 -29.23
CA THR A 23 0.47 12.92 -28.10
C THR A 23 -0.94 12.70 -27.56
N SER A 24 -1.45 11.47 -27.62
CA SER A 24 -2.73 11.10 -27.04
C SER A 24 -2.79 11.60 -25.59
N SER A 25 -3.57 12.66 -25.35
CA SER A 25 -3.81 13.26 -24.04
C SER A 25 -4.74 12.38 -23.20
N VAL A 26 -4.53 11.08 -23.23
CA VAL A 26 -5.14 10.15 -22.29
C VAL A 26 -4.17 10.10 -21.13
N LYS A 27 -4.31 11.06 -20.20
CA LYS A 27 -3.66 10.93 -18.89
C LYS A 27 -4.06 9.56 -18.34
N GLU A 28 -3.06 8.76 -17.96
CA GLU A 28 -3.27 7.54 -17.20
C GLU A 28 -4.22 7.85 -16.04
N GLY A 29 -5.32 7.08 -15.92
CA GLY A 29 -6.41 7.38 -14.98
C GLY A 29 -7.64 8.09 -15.58
N SER A 30 -7.80 8.17 -16.91
CA SER A 30 -9.03 8.66 -17.55
C SER A 30 -10.30 7.95 -17.06
N VAL A 31 -10.22 6.64 -16.75
CA VAL A 31 -11.32 5.86 -16.17
C VAL A 31 -11.59 6.28 -14.71
N ALA A 32 -10.53 6.51 -13.92
CA ALA A 32 -10.63 6.99 -12.54
C ALA A 32 -11.20 8.41 -12.42
N GLN A 33 -11.15 9.23 -13.49
CA GLN A 33 -11.79 10.55 -13.51
C GLN A 33 -13.30 10.51 -13.75
N SER A 34 -13.86 9.38 -14.19
CA SER A 34 -15.30 9.23 -14.36
C SER A 34 -15.97 8.93 -13.01
N LYS A 35 -16.98 9.74 -12.65
CA LYS A 35 -17.61 9.72 -11.31
C LYS A 35 -18.24 8.37 -10.96
N GLU A 36 -18.80 7.65 -11.93
CA GLU A 36 -19.42 6.35 -11.71
C GLU A 36 -18.40 5.21 -11.58
N PHE A 37 -17.32 5.20 -12.37
CA PHE A 37 -16.31 4.13 -12.29
C PHE A 37 -15.40 4.32 -11.07
N GLY A 38 -14.98 5.56 -10.77
CA GLY A 38 -14.15 5.81 -9.59
C GLY A 38 -14.83 5.42 -8.26
N LYS A 39 -16.18 5.50 -8.19
CA LYS A 39 -16.93 5.01 -7.03
C LYS A 39 -16.92 3.48 -6.92
N LYS A 40 -17.03 2.77 -8.05
CA LYS A 40 -17.02 1.30 -8.08
C LYS A 40 -15.63 0.76 -7.78
N GLU A 41 -14.60 1.33 -8.41
CA GLU A 41 -13.21 0.96 -8.17
C GLU A 41 -12.85 1.16 -6.71
N LYS A 42 -13.14 2.34 -6.14
CA LYS A 42 -12.91 2.60 -4.72
C LYS A 42 -13.66 1.63 -3.80
N ALA A 43 -14.91 1.29 -4.11
CA ALA A 43 -15.68 0.34 -3.29
C ALA A 43 -15.02 -1.06 -3.27
N HIS A 44 -14.48 -1.51 -4.40
CA HIS A 44 -13.75 -2.78 -4.49
C HIS A 44 -12.41 -2.73 -3.75
N GLU A 45 -11.67 -1.63 -3.86
CA GLU A 45 -10.43 -1.42 -3.11
C GLU A 45 -10.70 -1.39 -1.60
N ASP A 46 -11.72 -0.65 -1.16
CA ASP A 46 -12.13 -0.56 0.25
C ASP A 46 -12.63 -1.91 0.79
N GLU A 47 -13.28 -2.72 -0.05
CA GLU A 47 -13.70 -4.07 0.30
C GLU A 47 -12.50 -5.00 0.45
N TYR A 48 -11.57 -4.97 -0.51
CA TYR A 48 -10.37 -5.79 -0.47
C TYR A 48 -9.51 -5.44 0.76
N ALA A 49 -9.29 -4.15 1.04
CA ALA A 49 -8.55 -3.70 2.21
C ALA A 49 -9.15 -4.24 3.51
N ARG A 50 -10.48 -4.12 3.68
CA ARG A 50 -11.17 -4.63 4.87
C ARG A 50 -11.08 -6.15 5.03
N ARG A 51 -11.23 -6.90 3.94
CA ARG A 51 -11.08 -8.37 3.97
C ARG A 51 -9.66 -8.77 4.33
N HIS A 52 -8.68 -8.11 3.72
CA HIS A 52 -7.26 -8.40 3.95
C HIS A 52 -6.84 -8.09 5.40
N GLU A 53 -7.27 -6.95 5.94
CA GLU A 53 -7.04 -6.61 7.34
C GLU A 53 -7.68 -7.62 8.29
N ALA A 54 -8.91 -8.07 7.99
CA ALA A 54 -9.58 -9.10 8.80
C ALA A 54 -8.83 -10.44 8.77
N GLU A 55 -8.27 -10.84 7.64
CA GLU A 55 -7.43 -12.04 7.52
C GLU A 55 -6.14 -11.92 8.34
N LEU A 56 -5.46 -10.78 8.28
CA LEU A 56 -4.26 -10.51 9.08
C LEU A 56 -4.57 -10.56 10.58
N LEU A 57 -5.67 -9.92 11.01
CA LEU A 57 -6.11 -9.97 12.40
C LEU A 57 -6.46 -11.38 12.86
N ARG A 58 -7.03 -12.22 11.98
CA ARG A 58 -7.30 -13.63 12.28
C ARG A 58 -6.03 -14.43 12.48
N LYS A 59 -5.02 -14.25 11.62
CA LYS A 59 -3.71 -14.90 11.75
C LYS A 59 -3.04 -14.53 13.07
N LEU A 60 -2.98 -13.22 13.38
CA LEU A 60 -2.39 -12.74 14.63
C LEU A 60 -3.12 -13.29 15.87
N LYS A 61 -4.45 -13.37 15.84
CA LYS A 61 -5.22 -13.98 16.94
C LYS A 61 -4.89 -15.46 17.12
N ALA A 62 -4.77 -16.22 16.03
CA ALA A 62 -4.40 -17.63 16.07
C ALA A 62 -2.98 -17.83 16.64
N GLU A 63 -2.03 -16.98 16.26
CA GLU A 63 -0.66 -17.00 16.80
C GLU A 63 -0.64 -16.68 18.30
N ILE A 64 -1.40 -15.67 18.73
CA ILE A 64 -1.53 -15.32 20.15
C ILE A 64 -2.12 -16.49 20.94
N GLU A 65 -3.13 -17.16 20.40
CA GLU A 65 -3.76 -18.30 21.07
C GLU A 65 -2.81 -19.51 21.17
N ALA A 66 -2.08 -19.81 20.10
CA ALA A 66 -1.02 -20.83 20.13
C ALA A 66 0.04 -20.51 21.20
N LYS A 67 0.51 -19.25 21.24
CA LYS A 67 1.50 -18.81 22.25
C LYS A 67 0.96 -18.86 23.67
N LYS A 68 -0.32 -18.53 23.89
CA LYS A 68 -0.96 -18.70 25.21
C LYS A 68 -0.99 -20.16 25.64
N GLN A 69 -1.29 -21.09 24.73
CA GLN A 69 -1.27 -22.52 25.03
C GLN A 69 0.16 -22.99 25.36
N GLU A 70 1.17 -22.54 24.62
CA GLU A 70 2.59 -22.81 24.93
C GLU A 70 2.95 -22.30 26.34
N LEU A 71 2.56 -21.08 26.68
CA LEU A 71 2.81 -20.51 28.02
C LEU A 71 2.14 -21.30 29.14
N VAL A 72 0.90 -21.77 28.93
CA VAL A 72 0.21 -22.63 29.90
C VAL A 72 0.96 -23.95 30.09
N ARG A 73 1.45 -24.57 29.01
CA ARG A 73 2.25 -25.79 29.08
C ARG A 73 3.55 -25.57 29.87
N PHE A 74 4.33 -24.55 29.52
CA PHE A 74 5.57 -24.24 30.24
C PHE A 74 5.33 -23.91 31.70
N ARG A 75 4.25 -23.16 32.01
CA ARG A 75 3.89 -22.87 33.41
C ARG A 75 3.55 -24.14 34.18
N SER A 76 2.81 -25.07 33.56
CA SER A 76 2.48 -26.35 34.19
C SER A 76 3.72 -27.21 34.47
N GLN A 77 4.66 -27.27 33.52
CA GLN A 77 5.95 -27.97 33.70
C GLN A 77 6.75 -27.37 34.84
N LEU A 78 6.90 -26.04 34.87
CA LEU A 78 7.61 -25.34 35.94
C LEU A 78 6.98 -25.59 37.32
N THR A 79 5.64 -25.52 37.42
CA THR A 79 4.96 -25.80 38.69
C THR A 79 5.12 -27.24 39.13
N ALA A 80 5.13 -28.20 38.18
CA ALA A 80 5.34 -29.60 38.48
C ALA A 80 6.77 -29.80 39.02
N GLU A 81 7.79 -29.30 38.32
CA GLU A 81 9.19 -29.37 38.72
C GLU A 81 9.44 -28.74 40.10
N LEU A 82 8.85 -27.57 40.38
CA LEU A 82 8.94 -26.94 41.69
C LEU A 82 8.30 -27.79 42.80
N SER A 83 7.19 -28.50 42.51
CA SER A 83 6.58 -29.41 43.48
C SER A 83 7.49 -30.62 43.79
N TYR A 84 8.11 -31.22 42.77
CA TYR A 84 9.01 -32.37 42.94
C TYR A 84 10.33 -31.98 43.61
N GLY A 85 10.91 -30.81 43.28
CA GLY A 85 12.10 -30.29 43.93
C GLY A 85 11.90 -30.00 45.43
N SER A 86 10.71 -29.58 45.83
CA SER A 86 10.36 -29.33 47.24
C SER A 86 10.16 -30.59 48.08
N LEU A 87 9.80 -31.72 47.44
CA LEU A 87 9.66 -33.01 48.10
C LEU A 87 11.02 -33.66 48.36
N GLY A 88 11.95 -33.58 47.38
CA GLY A 88 13.30 -34.12 47.52
C GLY A 88 14.19 -33.41 48.54
N GLN A 89 13.89 -32.16 48.92
CA GLN A 89 14.63 -31.42 49.95
C GLN A 89 14.14 -31.69 51.39
N LYS A 90 12.98 -32.32 51.57
CA LYS A 90 12.42 -32.63 52.90
C LYS A 90 12.81 -34.01 53.42
N GLU A 91 13.46 -34.84 52.58
CA GLU A 91 13.92 -36.19 52.95
C GLU A 91 15.42 -36.27 53.32
N CYS A 92 16.11 -35.14 53.46
CA CYS A 92 17.48 -35.06 53.98
C CYS A 92 17.53 -34.44 55.38
#